data_AF-A0A538MXY6-F1
#
_entry.id   AF-A0A538MXY6-F1
#
_cell.length_a   1.000
_cell.length_b   1.000
_cell.length_c   1.000
_cell.angle_alpha   90.00
_cell.angle_beta   90.00
_cell.angle_gamma   90.00
#
_symmetry.space_group_name_H-M   'P 1'
#
loop_
_entity.id
_entity.type
_entity.pdbx_description
1 polymer ?
#
loop_
_entity_poly.entity_id
_entity_poly.type
_entity_poly.pdbx_seq_one_letter_code
_entity_poly.pdbx_strand_id
1 'polypeptide(L)'
;MVGWDPALGGYRAVLADNYGHADVMRGRIEGDRLTFESVGDSPVRLRMTWDVSDPADITWRNESSIDGVAWTLIEVYHLTRIPG
;
A
#
# COMPACT_ATOMS: atom_id res chain seq x y z
N MET A 1 -2.64 -4.99 -10.63
CA MET A 1 -1.59 -4.65 -11.63
C MET A 1 -0.83 -3.44 -11.11
N VAL A 2 0.51 -3.40 -11.22
CA VAL A 2 1.33 -2.25 -10.83
C VAL A 2 2.23 -1.85 -12.01
N GLY A 3 2.38 -0.56 -12.26
CA GLY A 3 3.27 -0.02 -13.30
C GLY A 3 3.91 1.31 -12.89
N TRP A 4 5.10 1.58 -13.42
CA TRP A 4 5.78 2.87 -13.25
C TRP A 4 5.17 3.91 -14.20
N ASP A 5 4.85 5.08 -13.66
CA ASP A 5 4.41 6.27 -14.40
C ASP A 5 5.54 7.31 -14.40
N PRO A 6 6.26 7.48 -15.52
CA PRO A 6 7.39 8.40 -15.60
C PRO A 6 6.96 9.88 -15.52
N ALA A 7 5.72 10.22 -15.87
CA ALA A 7 5.24 11.60 -15.81
C ALA A 7 4.97 12.03 -14.36
N LEU A 8 4.59 11.08 -13.50
CA LEU A 8 4.38 11.31 -12.07
C LEU A 8 5.62 11.00 -11.22
N GLY A 9 6.64 10.35 -11.79
CA GLY A 9 7.82 9.90 -11.06
C GLY A 9 7.47 8.89 -9.96
N GLY A 10 6.47 8.03 -10.19
CA GLY A 10 5.95 7.11 -9.19
C GLY A 10 5.21 5.93 -9.81
N TYR A 11 4.57 5.11 -8.98
CA TYR A 11 3.82 3.95 -9.44
C TYR A 11 2.31 4.24 -9.53
N ARG A 12 1.64 3.51 -10.41
CA ARG A 12 0.18 3.35 -10.42
C ARG A 12 -0.17 1.89 -10.21
N ALA A 13 -1.20 1.66 -9.43
CA ALA A 13 -1.72 0.31 -9.23
C ALA A 13 -3.24 0.28 -9.39
N VAL A 14 -3.74 -0.86 -9.86
CA VAL A 14 -5.15 -1.24 -9.73
C VAL A 14 -5.23 -2.34 -8.67
N LEU A 15 -6.02 -2.08 -7.65
CA LEU A 15 -6.42 -3.03 -6.62
C LEU A 15 -7.84 -3.51 -6.92
N ALA A 16 -8.09 -4.80 -6.76
CA ALA A 16 -9.42 -5.38 -6.80
C ALA A 16 -9.49 -6.42 -5.69
N ASP A 17 -10.55 -6.38 -4.89
CA ASP A 17 -10.73 -7.28 -3.74
C ASP A 17 -11.94 -8.20 -3.89
N ASN A 18 -12.10 -9.11 -2.93
CA ASN A 18 -13.19 -10.08 -2.90
C ASN A 18 -14.54 -9.50 -2.44
N TYR A 19 -14.59 -8.21 -2.09
CA TYR A 19 -15.83 -7.50 -1.76
C TYR A 19 -16.44 -6.80 -2.98
N GLY A 20 -15.85 -7.00 -4.17
CA GLY A 20 -16.29 -6.36 -5.40
C GLY A 20 -15.82 -4.90 -5.49
N HIS A 21 -14.89 -4.48 -4.64
CA HIS A 21 -14.28 -3.16 -4.70
C HIS A 21 -13.07 -3.19 -5.63
N ALA A 22 -12.93 -2.13 -6.43
CA ALA A 22 -11.77 -1.88 -7.25
C ALA A 22 -11.33 -0.43 -7.06
N ASP A 23 -10.02 -0.23 -6.98
CA ASP A 23 -9.42 1.08 -6.70
C ASP A 23 -8.19 1.34 -7.56
N VAL A 24 -7.92 2.62 -7.80
CA VAL A 24 -6.69 3.10 -8.42
C VAL A 24 -5.82 3.74 -7.36
N MET A 25 -4.60 3.25 -7.23
CA MET A 25 -3.65 3.71 -6.22
C MET A 25 -2.48 4.48 -6.84
N ARG A 26 -1.92 5.40 -6.07
CA ARG A 26 -0.63 6.05 -6.35
C ARG A 26 0.43 5.45 -5.43
N GLY A 27 1.51 4.95 -6.01
CA GLY A 27 2.66 4.41 -5.30
C GLY A 27 3.85 5.36 -5.31
N ARG A 28 4.62 5.37 -4.22
CA ARG A 28 5.88 6.12 -4.10
C ARG A 28 6.90 5.31 -3.30
N ILE A 29 8.18 5.49 -3.61
CA ILE A 29 9.30 4.95 -2.84
C ILE A 29 9.96 6.10 -2.09
N GLU A 30 10.10 5.96 -0.78
CA GLU A 30 10.73 6.91 0.13
C GLU A 30 11.75 6.13 0.97
N GLY A 31 13.03 6.13 0.55
CA GLY A 31 14.05 5.29 1.16
C GLY A 31 13.71 3.80 1.02
N ASP A 32 13.69 3.08 2.14
CA ASP A 32 13.37 1.65 2.21
C ASP A 32 11.86 1.35 2.29
N ARG A 33 11.02 2.34 1.97
CA ARG A 33 9.56 2.23 2.09
C ARG A 33 8.85 2.46 0.77
N LEU A 34 8.02 1.49 0.38
CA LEU A 34 7.07 1.62 -0.73
C LEU A 34 5.67 1.80 -0.16
N THR A 35 5.01 2.91 -0.50
CA THR A 35 3.64 3.19 -0.09
C THR A 35 2.72 3.34 -1.29
N PHE A 36 1.64 2.58 -1.33
CA PHE A 36 0.49 2.79 -2.21
C PHE A 36 -0.67 3.41 -1.42
N GLU A 37 -1.33 4.42 -1.99
CA GLU A 37 -2.50 5.05 -1.40
C GLU A 37 -3.61 5.26 -2.45
N SER A 38 -4.86 5.06 -2.06
CA SER A 38 -6.05 5.34 -2.87
C SER A 38 -6.05 6.76 -3.42
N VAL A 39 -6.49 6.89 -4.67
CA VAL A 39 -6.58 8.16 -5.39
C VAL A 39 -8.02 8.66 -5.38
N GLY A 40 -8.20 9.95 -5.13
CA GLY A 40 -9.53 10.59 -5.09
C GLY A 40 -10.23 10.42 -3.74
N ASP A 41 -11.52 10.76 -3.74
CA ASP A 41 -12.33 10.97 -2.53
C ASP A 41 -13.31 9.81 -2.26
N SER A 42 -12.85 8.56 -2.45
CA SER A 42 -13.63 7.39 -2.06
C SER A 42 -13.97 7.43 -0.56
N PRO A 43 -15.20 7.08 -0.13
CA PRO A 43 -15.56 6.98 1.29
C PRO A 43 -14.66 6.03 2.09
N VAL A 44 -14.11 5.01 1.40
CA VAL A 44 -13.08 4.13 1.96
C VAL A 44 -11.80 4.34 1.17
N ARG A 45 -10.76 4.81 1.86
CA ARG A 45 -9.41 4.96 1.31
C ARG A 45 -8.49 3.94 1.96
N LEU A 46 -7.61 3.36 1.17
CA LEU A 46 -6.63 2.35 1.56
C LEU A 46 -5.23 2.91 1.43
N ARG A 47 -4.37 2.50 2.36
CA ARG A 47 -2.93 2.70 2.29
C ARG A 47 -2.23 1.39 2.59
N MET A 48 -1.32 1.01 1.71
CA MET A 48 -0.50 -0.19 1.84
C MET A 48 0.96 0.25 1.88
N THR A 49 1.69 -0.20 2.90
CA THR A 49 3.10 0.16 3.09
C THR A 49 3.93 -1.09 3.24
N TRP A 50 4.94 -1.25 2.38
CA TRP A 50 6.02 -2.21 2.54
C TRP A 50 7.25 -1.46 3.06
N ASP A 51 7.80 -1.95 4.17
CA ASP A 51 9.02 -1.44 4.77
C ASP A 51 10.08 -2.54 4.75
N VAL A 52 11.20 -2.27 4.07
CA VAL A 52 12.33 -3.19 3.94
C VAL A 52 13.57 -2.69 4.70
N SER A 53 13.41 -1.77 5.66
CA SER A 53 14.53 -1.25 6.45
C SER A 53 15.28 -2.34 7.22
N ASP A 54 14.58 -3.42 7.58
CA ASP A 54 15.17 -4.67 8.06
C ASP A 54 14.85 -5.80 7.06
N PRO A 55 15.83 -6.24 6.25
CA PRO A 55 15.63 -7.36 5.32
C PRO A 55 15.34 -8.71 5.98
N ALA A 56 15.58 -8.85 7.29
CA ALA A 56 15.23 -10.06 8.04
C ALA A 56 13.74 -10.09 8.45
N ASP A 57 13.10 -8.92 8.53
CA ASP A 57 11.70 -8.73 8.93
C ASP A 57 11.04 -7.62 8.11
N ILE A 58 10.69 -7.93 6.85
CA ILE A 58 9.98 -6.98 6.00
C ILE A 58 8.56 -6.83 6.53
N THR A 59 8.13 -5.61 6.81
CA THR A 59 6.75 -5.37 7.28
C THR A 59 5.86 -4.91 6.13
N TRP A 60 4.69 -5.53 6.01
CA TRP A 60 3.62 -5.07 5.12
C TRP A 60 2.42 -4.65 5.97
N ARG A 61 2.08 -3.36 5.93
CA ARG A 61 0.98 -2.75 6.70
C ARG A 61 -0.15 -2.34 5.77
N ASN A 62 -1.39 -2.66 6.13
CA ASN A 62 -2.58 -2.14 5.47
C ASN A 62 -3.38 -1.27 6.45
N GLU A 63 -3.73 -0.08 6.01
CA GLU A 63 -4.45 0.93 6.77
C GLU A 63 -5.66 1.42 5.96
N SER A 64 -6.75 1.79 6.65
CA SER A 64 -7.89 2.44 6.04
C SER A 64 -8.23 3.78 6.68
N SER A 65 -8.80 4.65 5.87
CA SER A 65 -9.42 5.91 6.29
C SER A 65 -10.86 5.88 5.78
N ILE A 66 -11.82 5.87 6.70
CA ILE A 66 -13.25 5.85 6.38
C ILE A 66 -13.80 7.26 6.61
N ASP A 67 -14.53 7.80 5.64
CA ASP A 67 -15.17 9.13 5.70
C ASP A 67 -14.20 10.26 6.09
N GLY A 68 -12.95 10.16 5.64
CA GLY A 68 -11.90 11.16 5.91
C GLY A 68 -11.38 11.18 7.34
N VAL A 69 -11.75 10.19 8.17
CA VAL A 69 -11.21 10.01 9.52
C VAL A 69 -9.74 9.55 9.45
N ALA A 70 -9.01 9.70 10.55
CA ALA A 70 -7.62 9.28 10.66
C ALA A 70 -7.39 7.82 10.24
N TRP A 71 -6.23 7.57 9.64
CA TRP A 71 -5.79 6.25 9.21
C TRP A 71 -5.76 5.28 10.40
N THR A 72 -6.46 4.17 10.24
CA THR A 72 -6.55 3.10 11.22
C THR A 72 -5.88 1.86 10.64
N LEU A 73 -5.02 1.22 11.44
CA LEU A 73 -4.39 -0.02 11.06
C LEU A 73 -5.42 -1.15 10.95
N ILE A 74 -5.44 -1.83 9.81
CA ILE A 74 -6.26 -3.02 9.58
C ILE A 74 -5.45 -4.26 9.94
N GLU A 75 -4.26 -4.39 9.37
CA GLU A 75 -3.42 -5.58 9.50
C GLU A 75 -1.95 -5.28 9.24
N VAL A 76 -1.08 -6.11 9.82
CA VAL A 76 0.37 -6.12 9.57
C VAL A 76 0.82 -7.55 9.35
N TYR A 77 1.57 -7.76 8.27
CA TYR A 77 2.28 -9.00 8.00
C TYR A 77 3.77 -8.80 8.20
N HIS A 78 4.39 -9.76 8.87
CA HIS A 78 5.83 -9.87 9.01
C HIS A 78 6.34 -10.92 8.03
N LEU A 79 7.06 -10.48 7.01
CA LEU A 79 7.65 -11.33 5.98
C LEU A 79 9.08 -11.65 6.40
N THR A 80 9.23 -12.77 7.08
CA THR A 80 10.52 -13.28 7.54
C THR A 80 11.10 -14.28 6.56
N ARG A 81 12.43 -14.33 6.51
CA ARG A 81 13.14 -15.31 5.69
C ARG A 81 12.88 -16.73 6.22
N ILE A 82 12.50 -17.64 5.33
CA ILE A 82 12.47 -19.08 5.65
C ILE A 82 13.91 -19.61 5.61
N PRO A 83 14.44 -20.22 6.70
CA PRO A 83 15.74 -20.88 6.67
C PRO A 83 15.75 -22.03 5.65
N GLY A 84 16.83 -22.12 4.87
CA GLY A 84 17.08 -23.23 3.95
C GLY A 84 17.74 -24.43 4.62
#